data_AF-A0A942CUE0-F1
#
_entry.id   AF-A0A942CUE0-F1
#
_cell.length_a   1.000
_cell.length_b   1.000
_cell.length_c   1.000
_cell.angle_alpha   90.00
_cell.angle_beta   90.00
_cell.angle_gamma   90.00
#
_symmetry.space_group_name_H-M   'P 1'
#
loop_
_entity.id
_entity.type
_entity.pdbx_description
1 polymer ?
#
loop_
_entity_poly.entity_id
_entity_poly.type
_entity_poly.pdbx_seq_one_letter_code
_entity_poly.pdbx_strand_id
1 'polypeptide(L)'
;AIKAAGNDKTTAIEAHMVRATLLVGMSNKPTDKKLKEAEADTREAIALEPDLALAHFNLGTILLKQERDADGLAELNRALGLPGLQGALATEAKRFIASPVRAREPFAPDFHFVTKENQTYNNTSLRGKVVLLDFWATWCPPCRESVPTIKSLNKKYSAKGLVLVGISSDDDEEVWRTFISSEKMDWQEYIDSSDEVNATFQIDSIPTYIVIDKDGVIRYRQSGYGNQTEQELDEAIGKALKRESNPELAKAATVEVATPREASRPVLAGVPEKAEAAKNSETRKDADEKESEDKPEDRPFGIEAGKVSGGTYQNAALEMTYEFPNGWIAASSEKLHKLNQQAEDSAKASLAQQRPDVANMTLLITKHIFYASKKGDGDAIRLSLPCMRISALPTRLDSIALDRFQKMAEAMAAASSGKLMQPASEFVVKDHPFVRADLDRMAGGMHVYQSYVQTLAGDYLLTIEIYATSAEELRKAVLTLNTMVIRDDQ
;
A
#
# COMPACT_ATOMS: atom_id res chain seq x y z
N ALA A 1 -18.49 -13.56 -17.62
CA ALA A 1 -19.14 -13.29 -16.32
C ALA A 1 -20.65 -13.17 -16.47
N ILE A 2 -21.23 -12.07 -16.95
CA ILE A 2 -22.70 -11.87 -17.04
C ILE A 2 -23.44 -13.05 -17.72
N LYS A 3 -23.00 -13.48 -18.91
CA LYS A 3 -23.60 -14.64 -19.61
C LYS A 3 -23.37 -15.99 -18.90
N ALA A 4 -22.30 -16.09 -18.12
CA ALA A 4 -21.89 -17.32 -17.43
C ALA A 4 -22.52 -17.45 -16.04
N ALA A 5 -23.06 -16.35 -15.48
CA ALA A 5 -23.72 -16.34 -14.18
C ALA A 5 -24.98 -17.23 -14.17
N GLY A 6 -25.63 -17.42 -15.32
CA GLY A 6 -26.85 -18.23 -15.41
C GLY A 6 -27.92 -17.68 -14.47
N ASN A 7 -28.32 -18.50 -13.49
CA ASN A 7 -29.32 -18.14 -12.47
C ASN A 7 -28.69 -17.68 -11.13
N ASP A 8 -27.36 -17.60 -11.04
CA ASP A 8 -26.70 -17.12 -9.83
C ASP A 8 -26.78 -15.59 -9.74
N LYS A 9 -27.69 -15.14 -8.87
CA LYS A 9 -27.95 -13.72 -8.62
C LYS A 9 -26.71 -12.97 -8.17
N THR A 10 -25.90 -13.53 -7.27
CA THR A 10 -24.74 -12.82 -6.70
C THR A 10 -23.67 -12.59 -7.77
N THR A 11 -23.30 -13.65 -8.50
CA THR A 11 -22.35 -13.54 -9.63
C THR A 11 -22.86 -12.59 -10.72
N ALA A 12 -24.17 -12.57 -10.98
CA ALA A 12 -24.76 -11.64 -11.94
C ALA A 12 -24.62 -10.18 -11.49
N ILE A 13 -24.95 -9.87 -10.23
CA ILE A 13 -24.80 -8.53 -9.64
C ILE A 13 -23.34 -8.07 -9.73
N GLU A 14 -22.39 -8.88 -9.25
CA GLU A 14 -20.96 -8.55 -9.32
C GLU A 14 -20.49 -8.28 -10.74
N ALA A 15 -20.91 -9.13 -11.69
CA ALA A 15 -20.52 -8.99 -13.08
C ALA A 15 -21.06 -7.70 -13.73
N HIS A 16 -22.30 -7.33 -13.43
CA HIS A 16 -22.88 -6.06 -13.87
C HIS A 16 -22.18 -4.87 -13.21
N MET A 17 -21.96 -4.91 -11.90
CA MET A 17 -21.30 -3.85 -11.13
C MET A 17 -19.86 -3.60 -11.61
N VAL A 18 -19.08 -4.66 -11.82
CA VAL A 18 -17.69 -4.55 -12.33
C VAL A 18 -17.67 -3.99 -13.75
N ARG A 19 -18.55 -4.48 -14.64
CA ARG A 19 -18.60 -3.97 -16.02
C ARG A 19 -19.00 -2.49 -16.05
N ALA A 20 -19.98 -2.09 -15.24
CA ALA A 20 -20.40 -0.69 -15.12
C ALA A 20 -19.22 0.21 -14.69
N THR A 21 -18.47 -0.19 -13.65
CA THR A 21 -17.30 0.56 -13.17
C THR A 21 -16.22 0.73 -14.25
N LEU A 22 -15.90 -0.34 -14.99
CA LEU A 22 -14.93 -0.27 -16.09
C LEU A 22 -15.41 0.65 -17.22
N LEU A 23 -16.68 0.56 -17.59
CA LEU A 23 -17.29 1.40 -18.62
C LEU A 23 -17.26 2.88 -18.23
N VAL A 24 -17.51 3.21 -16.96
CA VAL A 24 -17.37 4.58 -16.42
C VAL A 24 -15.93 5.06 -16.53
N GLY A 25 -14.94 4.24 -16.15
CA GLY A 25 -13.52 4.58 -16.26
C GLY A 25 -13.03 4.81 -17.70
N MET A 26 -13.68 4.17 -18.68
CA MET A 26 -13.40 4.33 -20.12
C MET A 26 -14.21 5.44 -20.79
N SER A 27 -15.04 6.17 -20.04
CA SER A 27 -15.89 7.24 -20.56
C SER A 27 -15.18 8.59 -20.49
N ASN A 28 -15.28 9.39 -21.55
CA ASN A 28 -14.56 10.66 -21.65
C ASN A 28 -15.47 11.90 -21.75
N LYS A 29 -16.78 11.70 -21.90
CA LYS A 29 -17.77 12.79 -22.02
C LYS A 29 -19.16 12.36 -21.55
N PRO A 30 -20.03 13.29 -21.14
CA PRO A 30 -21.37 12.98 -20.64
C PRO A 30 -22.25 12.16 -21.59
N THR A 31 -22.05 12.34 -22.91
CA THR A 31 -22.84 11.63 -23.94
C THR A 31 -22.19 10.33 -24.42
N ASP A 32 -21.16 9.82 -23.74
CA ASP A 32 -20.47 8.59 -24.15
C ASP A 32 -21.43 7.39 -24.02
N LYS A 33 -21.48 6.55 -25.06
CA LYS A 33 -22.31 5.34 -25.08
C LYS A 33 -21.99 4.42 -23.89
N LYS A 34 -20.74 4.41 -23.42
CA LYS A 34 -20.32 3.61 -22.26
C LYS A 34 -21.04 4.00 -20.98
N LEU A 35 -21.39 5.28 -20.77
CA LEU A 35 -22.18 5.70 -19.60
C LEU A 35 -23.61 5.14 -19.65
N LYS A 36 -24.20 5.05 -20.85
CA LYS A 36 -25.52 4.42 -21.02
C LYS A 36 -25.47 2.92 -20.78
N GLU A 37 -24.42 2.26 -21.22
CA GLU A 37 -24.20 0.83 -20.97
C GLU A 37 -23.95 0.56 -19.47
N ALA A 38 -23.16 1.41 -18.79
CA ALA A 38 -22.95 1.34 -17.36
C ALA A 38 -24.23 1.59 -16.55
N GLU A 39 -25.07 2.55 -16.99
CA GLU A 39 -26.39 2.79 -16.41
C GLU A 39 -27.26 1.53 -16.53
N ALA A 40 -27.33 0.94 -17.73
CA ALA A 40 -28.11 -0.29 -17.95
C ALA A 40 -27.64 -1.42 -17.03
N ASP A 41 -26.33 -1.66 -16.93
CA ASP A 41 -25.78 -2.69 -16.03
C ASP A 41 -26.11 -2.43 -14.57
N THR A 42 -25.97 -1.18 -14.12
CA THR A 42 -26.27 -0.85 -12.73
C THR A 42 -27.76 -1.00 -12.43
N ARG A 43 -28.64 -0.70 -13.39
CA ARG A 43 -30.08 -0.95 -13.27
C ARG A 43 -30.42 -2.44 -13.22
N GLU A 44 -29.72 -3.28 -13.98
CA GLU A 44 -29.87 -4.75 -13.87
C GLU A 44 -29.46 -5.24 -12.48
N ALA A 45 -28.36 -4.73 -11.93
CA ALA A 45 -27.95 -5.06 -10.55
C ALA A 45 -29.02 -4.64 -9.52
N ILE A 46 -29.61 -3.44 -9.66
CA ILE A 46 -30.72 -2.98 -8.81
C ILE A 46 -31.99 -3.83 -9.00
N ALA A 47 -32.29 -4.27 -10.22
CA ALA A 47 -33.44 -5.13 -10.48
C ALA A 47 -33.29 -6.49 -9.78
N LEU A 48 -32.06 -7.01 -9.70
CA LEU A 48 -31.74 -8.23 -8.97
C LEU A 48 -31.78 -8.01 -7.45
N GLU A 49 -31.26 -6.88 -6.95
CA GLU A 49 -31.24 -6.52 -5.53
C GLU A 49 -31.61 -5.04 -5.30
N PRO A 50 -32.91 -4.73 -5.07
CA PRO A 50 -33.40 -3.35 -4.99
C PRO A 50 -32.86 -2.52 -3.82
N ASP A 51 -32.37 -3.17 -2.76
CA ASP A 51 -31.83 -2.50 -1.57
C ASP A 51 -30.29 -2.44 -1.59
N LEU A 52 -29.67 -2.74 -2.73
CA LEU A 52 -28.21 -2.70 -2.89
C LEU A 52 -27.71 -1.25 -2.95
N ALA A 53 -27.32 -0.73 -1.77
CA ALA A 53 -26.93 0.67 -1.60
C ALA A 53 -25.79 1.10 -2.54
N LEU A 54 -24.81 0.23 -2.79
CA LEU A 54 -23.70 0.50 -3.69
C LEU A 54 -24.16 0.66 -5.15
N ALA A 55 -25.15 -0.12 -5.59
CA ALA A 55 -25.69 0.00 -6.94
C ALA A 55 -26.45 1.32 -7.12
N HIS A 56 -27.22 1.76 -6.11
CA HIS A 56 -27.83 3.08 -6.11
C HIS A 56 -26.79 4.22 -6.11
N PHE A 57 -25.71 4.10 -5.33
CA PHE A 57 -24.61 5.05 -5.35
C PHE A 57 -23.94 5.15 -6.74
N ASN A 58 -23.63 4.00 -7.34
CA ASN A 58 -23.02 3.95 -8.68
C ASN A 58 -23.96 4.52 -9.74
N LEU A 59 -25.26 4.18 -9.70
CA LEU A 59 -26.26 4.70 -10.62
C LEU A 59 -26.36 6.21 -10.50
N GLY A 60 -26.42 6.73 -9.27
CA GLY A 60 -26.40 8.17 -9.00
C GLY A 60 -25.19 8.85 -9.63
N THR A 61 -24.01 8.31 -9.39
CA THR A 61 -22.74 8.83 -9.97
C THR A 61 -22.74 8.80 -11.50
N ILE A 62 -23.21 7.71 -12.11
CA ILE A 62 -23.33 7.57 -13.57
C ILE A 62 -24.28 8.62 -14.15
N LEU A 63 -25.41 8.87 -13.49
CA LEU A 63 -26.39 9.86 -13.92
C LEU A 63 -25.83 11.29 -13.81
N LEU A 64 -25.10 11.61 -12.73
CA LEU A 64 -24.42 12.90 -12.60
C LEU A 64 -23.36 13.13 -13.69
N LYS A 65 -22.62 12.07 -14.05
CA LYS A 65 -21.67 12.10 -15.19
C LYS A 65 -22.36 12.31 -16.54
N GLN A 66 -23.61 11.86 -16.69
CA GLN A 66 -24.47 12.13 -17.84
C GLN A 66 -25.18 13.50 -17.78
N GLU A 67 -24.86 14.36 -16.80
CA GLU A 67 -25.52 15.66 -16.56
C GLU A 67 -27.03 15.54 -16.24
N ARG A 68 -27.48 14.38 -15.76
CA ARG A 68 -28.86 14.12 -15.32
C ARG A 68 -28.98 14.30 -13.81
N ASP A 69 -28.80 15.55 -13.35
CA ASP A 69 -28.62 15.84 -11.93
C ASP A 69 -29.81 15.44 -11.06
N ALA A 70 -31.05 15.75 -11.47
CA ALA A 70 -32.23 15.42 -10.69
C ALA A 70 -32.34 13.90 -10.44
N ASP A 71 -32.09 13.08 -11.48
CA ASP A 71 -32.13 11.63 -11.37
C ASP A 71 -30.96 11.11 -10.51
N GLY A 72 -29.74 11.64 -10.74
CA GLY A 72 -28.57 11.21 -9.99
C GLY A 72 -28.67 11.53 -8.50
N LEU A 73 -29.18 12.71 -8.16
CA LEU A 73 -29.45 13.12 -6.78
C LEU A 73 -30.51 12.24 -6.11
N ALA A 74 -31.56 11.85 -6.83
CA ALA A 74 -32.59 10.95 -6.30
C ALA A 74 -31.99 9.59 -5.92
N GLU A 75 -31.13 9.03 -6.78
CA GLU A 75 -30.46 7.75 -6.54
C GLU A 75 -29.43 7.82 -5.41
N LEU A 76 -28.66 8.91 -5.30
CA LEU A 76 -27.73 9.12 -4.18
C LEU A 76 -28.45 9.26 -2.83
N ASN A 77 -29.58 9.98 -2.80
CA ASN A 77 -30.41 10.07 -1.59
C ASN A 77 -31.03 8.72 -1.21
N ARG A 78 -31.47 7.93 -2.20
CA ARG A 78 -31.90 6.56 -1.96
C ARG A 78 -30.77 5.71 -1.39
N ALA A 79 -29.56 5.79 -1.96
CA ALA A 79 -28.39 5.07 -1.48
C ALA A 79 -28.07 5.39 -0.01
N LEU A 80 -28.15 6.67 0.39
CA LEU A 80 -27.96 7.12 1.77
C LEU A 80 -29.03 6.62 2.75
N GLY A 81 -30.24 6.31 2.25
CA GLY A 81 -31.32 5.73 3.05
C GLY A 81 -31.20 4.22 3.28
N LEU A 82 -30.27 3.55 2.59
CA LEU A 82 -30.09 2.11 2.66
C LEU A 82 -28.96 1.75 3.65
N PRO A 83 -29.09 0.63 4.40
CA PRO A 83 -28.15 0.28 5.48
C PRO A 83 -26.72 -0.02 5.01
N GLY A 84 -26.52 -0.27 3.72
CA GLY A 84 -25.22 -0.60 3.12
C GLY A 84 -24.34 0.59 2.73
N LEU A 85 -24.81 1.83 2.80
CA LEU A 85 -24.00 3.01 2.45
C LEU A 85 -23.50 3.74 3.69
N GLN A 86 -22.25 3.46 4.09
CA GLN A 86 -21.63 4.04 5.28
C GLN A 86 -20.20 4.53 4.99
N GLY A 87 -19.58 5.18 5.98
CA GLY A 87 -18.18 5.61 5.91
C GLY A 87 -17.89 6.56 4.73
N ALA A 88 -16.76 6.32 4.06
CA ALA A 88 -16.27 7.16 2.96
C ALA A 88 -17.28 7.28 1.80
N LEU A 89 -18.00 6.20 1.46
CA LEU A 89 -18.98 6.22 0.37
C LEU A 89 -20.20 7.09 0.70
N ALA A 90 -20.68 7.04 1.95
CA ALA A 90 -21.76 7.93 2.39
C ALA A 90 -21.32 9.40 2.41
N THR A 91 -20.09 9.67 2.84
CA THR A 91 -19.50 11.01 2.78
C THR A 91 -19.41 11.52 1.35
N GLU A 92 -18.92 10.70 0.41
CA GLU A 92 -18.80 11.09 -0.99
C GLU A 92 -20.17 11.30 -1.65
N ALA A 93 -21.18 10.46 -1.32
CA ALA A 93 -22.55 10.65 -1.79
C ALA A 93 -23.14 12.00 -1.34
N LYS A 94 -22.94 12.39 -0.08
CA LYS A 94 -23.35 13.71 0.45
C LYS A 94 -22.66 14.85 -0.29
N ARG A 95 -21.39 14.70 -0.66
CA ARG A 95 -20.65 15.72 -1.44
C ARG A 95 -21.18 15.84 -2.86
N PHE A 96 -21.44 14.72 -3.53
CA PHE A 96 -22.06 14.74 -4.85
C PHE A 96 -23.45 15.36 -4.81
N ILE A 97 -24.20 15.14 -3.73
CA ILE A 97 -25.50 15.80 -3.52
C ILE A 97 -25.35 17.31 -3.38
N ALA A 98 -24.39 17.76 -2.56
CA ALA A 98 -24.13 19.17 -2.35
C ALA A 98 -23.49 19.86 -3.57
N SER A 99 -22.75 19.11 -4.41
CA SER A 99 -22.13 19.61 -5.63
C SER A 99 -22.01 18.52 -6.70
N PRO A 100 -23.01 18.40 -7.60
CA PRO A 100 -23.06 17.38 -8.65
C PRO A 100 -21.85 17.36 -9.58
N VAL A 101 -21.26 18.52 -9.84
CA VAL A 101 -20.08 18.64 -10.72
C VAL A 101 -18.87 17.85 -10.18
N ARG A 102 -18.83 17.56 -8.87
CA ARG A 102 -17.78 16.73 -8.27
C ARG A 102 -17.77 15.31 -8.81
N ALA A 103 -18.91 14.74 -9.17
CA ALA A 103 -18.98 13.42 -9.79
C ALA A 103 -18.45 13.40 -11.25
N ARG A 104 -18.31 14.57 -11.88
CA ARG A 104 -17.95 14.70 -13.31
C ARG A 104 -16.45 14.81 -13.54
N GLU A 105 -15.67 15.13 -12.50
CA GLU A 105 -14.25 15.44 -12.58
C GLU A 105 -13.47 14.64 -11.52
N PRO A 106 -12.21 14.26 -11.77
CA PRO A 106 -11.38 13.54 -10.80
C PRO A 106 -10.82 14.48 -9.74
N PHE A 107 -11.66 14.95 -8.82
CA PHE A 107 -11.21 15.77 -7.70
C PHE A 107 -10.18 15.02 -6.84
N ALA A 108 -9.21 15.75 -6.30
CA ALA A 108 -8.34 15.19 -5.28
C ALA A 108 -9.17 14.68 -4.10
N PRO A 109 -8.83 13.51 -3.52
CA PRO A 109 -9.49 13.02 -2.32
C PRO A 109 -9.32 14.03 -1.17
N ASP A 110 -10.05 13.84 -0.08
CA ASP A 110 -9.87 14.69 1.08
C ASP A 110 -8.64 14.24 1.85
N PHE A 111 -7.69 15.14 2.03
CA PHE A 111 -6.45 14.86 2.74
C PHE A 111 -6.12 16.02 3.67
N HIS A 112 -5.32 15.71 4.69
CA HIS A 112 -4.80 16.69 5.60
C HIS A 112 -3.42 16.25 6.09
N PHE A 113 -2.42 17.12 5.96
CA PHE A 113 -1.12 16.92 6.59
C PHE A 113 -0.44 18.26 6.90
N VAL A 114 0.61 18.20 7.70
CA VAL A 114 1.43 19.35 8.10
C VAL A 114 2.88 19.07 7.72
N THR A 115 3.49 19.94 6.92
CA THR A 115 4.88 19.77 6.45
C THR A 115 5.90 20.05 7.54
N LYS A 116 7.17 19.74 7.28
CA LYS A 116 8.29 20.04 8.19
C LYS A 116 8.43 21.54 8.50
N GLU A 117 7.95 22.42 7.62
CA GLU A 117 7.89 23.87 7.82
C GLU A 117 6.66 24.34 8.65
N ASN A 118 5.88 23.41 9.22
CA ASN A 118 4.61 23.68 9.89
C ASN A 118 3.55 24.31 8.96
N GLN A 119 3.58 23.99 7.67
CA GLN A 119 2.57 24.44 6.72
C GLN A 119 1.48 23.36 6.56
N THR A 120 0.23 23.75 6.74
CA THR A 120 -0.93 22.84 6.60
C THR A 120 -1.38 22.73 5.15
N TYR A 121 -1.53 21.48 4.70
CA TYR A 121 -1.98 21.13 3.36
C TYR A 121 -3.28 20.33 3.42
N ASN A 122 -4.31 20.84 2.74
CA ASN A 122 -5.61 20.21 2.56
C ASN A 122 -6.27 20.76 1.29
N ASN A 123 -7.44 20.23 0.92
CA ASN A 123 -8.16 20.64 -0.30
C ASN A 123 -8.45 22.14 -0.37
N THR A 124 -8.70 22.78 0.78
CA THR A 124 -8.96 24.22 0.87
C THR A 124 -7.68 25.04 0.70
N SER A 125 -6.56 24.64 1.32
CA SER A 125 -5.30 25.40 1.29
C SER A 125 -4.56 25.33 -0.06
N LEU A 126 -4.90 24.33 -0.89
CA LEU A 126 -4.41 24.18 -2.26
C LEU A 126 -5.14 25.05 -3.30
N ARG A 127 -6.23 25.73 -2.92
CA ARG A 127 -7.05 26.48 -3.88
C ARG A 127 -6.30 27.62 -4.55
N GLY A 128 -6.59 27.80 -5.83
CA GLY A 128 -5.95 28.82 -6.67
C GLY A 128 -4.51 28.49 -7.08
N LYS A 129 -3.97 27.35 -6.63
CA LYS A 129 -2.59 26.92 -6.90
C LYS A 129 -2.59 25.68 -7.78
N VAL A 130 -1.59 25.58 -8.63
CA VAL A 130 -1.28 24.28 -9.26
C VAL A 130 -0.35 23.54 -8.32
N VAL A 131 -0.60 22.27 -8.08
CA VAL A 131 0.11 21.50 -7.07
C VAL A 131 0.68 20.24 -7.70
N LEU A 132 1.96 19.99 -7.50
CA LEU A 132 2.60 18.71 -7.78
C LEU A 132 2.84 18.01 -6.46
N LEU A 133 2.17 16.87 -6.25
CA LEU A 133 2.48 15.93 -5.18
C LEU A 133 3.46 14.89 -5.72
N ASP A 134 4.60 14.75 -5.05
CA ASP A 134 5.65 13.77 -5.33
C ASP A 134 5.69 12.75 -4.20
N PHE A 135 5.09 11.58 -4.42
CA PHE A 135 5.11 10.47 -3.46
C PHE A 135 6.40 9.68 -3.64
N TRP A 136 7.26 9.66 -2.63
CA TRP A 136 8.64 9.21 -2.77
C TRP A 136 9.21 8.61 -1.47
N ALA A 137 10.46 8.13 -1.50
CA ALA A 137 11.19 7.77 -0.27
C ALA A 137 12.71 7.72 -0.51
N THR A 138 13.52 7.88 0.54
CA THR A 138 14.99 7.83 0.45
C THR A 138 15.53 6.47 0.05
N TRP A 139 14.84 5.40 0.41
CA TRP A 139 15.24 4.02 0.09
C TRP A 139 14.82 3.59 -1.33
N CYS A 140 14.04 4.40 -2.05
CA CYS A 140 13.54 4.11 -3.39
C CYS A 140 14.51 4.63 -4.48
N PRO A 141 15.22 3.76 -5.22
CA PRO A 141 16.20 4.20 -6.21
C PRO A 141 15.61 5.09 -7.33
N PRO A 142 14.46 4.74 -7.96
CA PRO A 142 13.86 5.61 -8.99
C PRO A 142 13.44 6.98 -8.45
N CYS A 143 13.02 7.03 -7.18
CA CYS A 143 12.68 8.28 -6.51
C CYS A 143 13.91 9.19 -6.44
N ARG A 144 15.06 8.63 -6.00
CA ARG A 144 16.34 9.35 -5.95
C ARG A 144 16.80 9.81 -7.34
N GLU A 145 16.64 8.96 -8.35
CA GLU A 145 16.95 9.28 -9.75
C GLU A 145 16.07 10.40 -10.32
N SER A 146 14.85 10.56 -9.80
CA SER A 146 13.92 11.61 -10.24
C SER A 146 14.21 12.99 -9.66
N VAL A 147 14.98 13.08 -8.56
CA VAL A 147 15.26 14.34 -7.84
C VAL A 147 15.75 15.47 -8.76
N PRO A 148 16.68 15.25 -9.72
CA PRO A 148 17.10 16.30 -10.66
C PRO A 148 15.96 16.85 -11.52
N THR A 149 15.06 15.98 -11.98
CA THR A 149 13.86 16.34 -12.77
C THR A 149 12.90 17.17 -11.94
N ILE A 150 12.65 16.75 -10.69
CA ILE A 150 11.75 17.46 -9.77
C ILE A 150 12.33 18.85 -9.41
N LYS A 151 13.64 18.95 -9.17
CA LYS A 151 14.35 20.24 -9.01
C LYS A 151 14.18 21.16 -10.24
N SER A 152 14.35 20.60 -11.44
CA SER A 152 14.20 21.33 -12.71
C SER A 152 12.79 21.94 -12.83
N LEU A 153 11.76 21.13 -12.58
CA LEU A 153 10.36 21.56 -12.61
C LEU A 153 10.03 22.58 -11.52
N ASN A 154 10.48 22.36 -10.28
CA ASN A 154 10.29 23.31 -9.18
C ASN A 154 10.88 24.68 -9.52
N LYS A 155 12.13 24.71 -10.01
CA LYS A 155 12.80 25.94 -10.43
C LYS A 155 12.07 26.64 -11.58
N LYS A 156 11.52 25.88 -12.54
CA LYS A 156 10.84 26.42 -13.72
C LYS A 156 9.48 27.05 -13.40
N TYR A 157 8.77 26.53 -12.40
CA TYR A 157 7.35 26.83 -12.19
C TYR A 157 6.96 27.38 -10.81
N SER A 158 7.80 27.28 -9.77
CA SER A 158 7.47 27.79 -8.43
C SER A 158 7.06 29.27 -8.45
N ALA A 159 7.85 30.11 -9.13
CA ALA A 159 7.54 31.53 -9.34
C ALA A 159 6.32 31.80 -10.24
N LYS A 160 5.78 30.77 -10.91
CA LYS A 160 4.61 30.85 -11.80
C LYS A 160 3.34 30.31 -11.15
N GLY A 161 3.38 29.95 -9.86
CA GLY A 161 2.21 29.48 -9.11
C GLY A 161 2.12 27.95 -8.96
N LEU A 162 3.19 27.21 -9.26
CA LEU A 162 3.31 25.81 -8.85
C LEU A 162 3.69 25.74 -7.37
N VAL A 163 3.01 24.87 -6.62
CA VAL A 163 3.45 24.40 -5.31
C VAL A 163 3.86 22.94 -5.43
N LEU A 164 5.10 22.64 -5.08
CA LEU A 164 5.60 21.28 -5.05
C LEU A 164 5.63 20.78 -3.61
N VAL A 165 5.06 19.61 -3.37
CA VAL A 165 5.06 18.95 -2.07
C VAL A 165 5.56 17.51 -2.21
N GLY A 166 6.68 17.19 -1.57
CA GLY A 166 7.15 15.83 -1.40
C GLY A 166 6.42 15.15 -0.25
N ILE A 167 5.87 13.96 -0.51
CA ILE A 167 5.22 13.09 0.46
C ILE A 167 6.11 11.85 0.56
N SER A 168 6.98 11.85 1.56
CA SER A 168 7.89 10.76 1.82
C SER A 168 7.19 9.64 2.57
N SER A 169 7.38 8.41 2.13
CA SER A 169 6.96 7.22 2.88
C SER A 169 8.04 6.76 3.86
N ASP A 170 9.18 7.45 4.02
CA ASP A 170 10.22 7.07 5.00
C ASP A 170 9.65 6.97 6.42
N ASP A 171 10.18 6.06 7.23
CA ASP A 171 9.81 5.91 8.65
C ASP A 171 10.83 6.57 9.59
N ASP A 172 12.05 6.81 9.09
CA ASP A 172 13.14 7.45 9.82
C ASP A 172 13.27 8.92 9.40
N GLU A 173 12.85 9.81 10.30
CA GLU A 173 12.88 11.25 10.08
C GLU A 173 14.31 11.80 9.91
N GLU A 174 15.31 11.24 10.59
CA GLU A 174 16.70 11.71 10.51
C GLU A 174 17.31 11.37 9.15
N VAL A 175 17.10 10.14 8.67
CA VAL A 175 17.54 9.71 7.33
C VAL A 175 16.89 10.58 6.24
N TRP A 176 15.58 10.78 6.34
CA TRP A 176 14.85 11.64 5.42
C TRP A 176 15.37 13.08 5.45
N ARG A 177 15.51 13.69 6.63
CA ARG A 177 16.04 15.06 6.79
C ARG A 177 17.46 15.21 6.25
N THR A 178 18.31 14.21 6.47
CA THR A 178 19.68 14.20 5.96
C THR A 178 19.68 14.17 4.43
N PHE A 179 18.86 13.31 3.84
CA PHE A 179 18.76 13.18 2.39
C PHE A 179 18.27 14.47 1.74
N ILE A 180 17.12 15.00 2.16
CA ILE A 180 16.53 16.22 1.57
C ILE A 180 17.48 17.43 1.69
N SER A 181 18.27 17.50 2.77
CA SER A 181 19.31 18.51 2.97
C SER A 181 20.49 18.31 2.01
N SER A 182 21.03 17.08 1.92
CA SER A 182 22.15 16.77 1.03
C SER A 182 21.82 16.99 -0.44
N GLU A 183 20.58 16.65 -0.82
CA GLU A 183 20.07 16.86 -2.17
C GLU A 183 19.60 18.30 -2.37
N LYS A 184 19.49 19.15 -1.34
CA LYS A 184 18.97 20.52 -1.49
C LYS A 184 17.56 20.53 -2.12
N MET A 185 16.68 19.68 -1.62
CA MET A 185 15.26 19.67 -1.98
C MET A 185 14.60 20.86 -1.30
N ASP A 186 14.45 21.95 -2.05
CA ASP A 186 14.07 23.30 -1.57
C ASP A 186 12.56 23.59 -1.67
N TRP A 187 11.76 22.53 -1.62
CA TRP A 187 10.31 22.59 -1.61
C TRP A 187 9.73 21.98 -0.34
N GLN A 188 8.40 21.99 -0.24
CA GLN A 188 7.67 21.56 0.95
C GLN A 188 7.70 20.04 1.06
N GLU A 189 7.96 19.54 2.26
CA GLU A 189 8.24 18.12 2.48
C GLU A 189 7.48 17.61 3.71
N TYR A 190 6.84 16.46 3.57
CA TYR A 190 6.07 15.78 4.60
C TYR A 190 6.46 14.30 4.65
N ILE A 191 6.51 13.73 5.86
CA ILE A 191 6.77 12.31 6.11
C ILE A 191 5.45 11.65 6.54
N ASP A 192 4.94 10.73 5.73
CA ASP A 192 3.68 10.01 5.95
C ASP A 192 3.92 8.66 6.65
N SER A 193 4.45 8.71 7.86
CA SER A 193 4.76 7.52 8.66
C SER A 193 3.52 6.70 9.06
N SER A 194 2.33 7.29 8.94
CA SER A 194 1.04 6.63 9.19
C SER A 194 0.43 5.95 7.96
N ASP A 195 1.00 6.14 6.77
CA ASP A 195 0.43 5.71 5.47
C ASP A 195 -0.95 6.30 5.16
N GLU A 196 -1.39 7.33 5.91
CA GLU A 196 -2.74 7.88 5.79
C GLU A 196 -2.91 8.63 4.45
N VAL A 197 -1.91 9.41 4.05
CA VAL A 197 -1.97 10.18 2.81
C VAL A 197 -1.74 9.28 1.60
N ASN A 198 -0.80 8.33 1.69
CA ASN A 198 -0.57 7.30 0.67
C ASN A 198 -1.84 6.47 0.42
N ALA A 199 -2.48 5.97 1.47
CA ALA A 199 -3.73 5.22 1.35
C ALA A 199 -4.87 6.09 0.76
N THR A 200 -4.98 7.35 1.21
CA THR A 200 -6.00 8.30 0.73
C THR A 200 -5.90 8.56 -0.77
N PHE A 201 -4.68 8.72 -1.29
CA PHE A 201 -4.43 8.90 -2.72
C PHE A 201 -4.32 7.57 -3.49
N GLN A 202 -4.48 6.42 -2.82
CA GLN A 202 -4.36 5.07 -3.39
C GLN A 202 -2.98 4.87 -4.04
N ILE A 203 -1.91 5.21 -3.32
CA ILE A 203 -0.54 5.07 -3.79
C ILE A 203 -0.09 3.62 -3.56
N ASP A 204 0.11 2.88 -4.63
CA ASP A 204 0.53 1.47 -4.62
C ASP A 204 2.02 1.29 -5.00
N SER A 205 2.65 2.36 -5.46
CA SER A 205 4.01 2.35 -5.99
C SER A 205 4.63 3.75 -5.91
N ILE A 206 5.94 3.80 -5.71
CA ILE A 206 6.71 5.05 -5.72
C ILE A 206 7.89 4.98 -6.71
N PRO A 207 8.26 6.11 -7.36
CA PRO A 207 7.60 7.40 -7.21
C PRO A 207 6.23 7.43 -7.87
N THR A 208 5.31 8.21 -7.31
CA THR A 208 4.03 8.55 -7.97
C THR A 208 3.87 10.06 -7.98
N TYR A 209 3.53 10.63 -9.13
CA TYR A 209 3.36 12.05 -9.33
C TYR A 209 1.89 12.38 -9.59
N ILE A 210 1.36 13.38 -8.88
CA ILE A 210 -0.01 13.86 -9.09
C ILE A 210 0.01 15.37 -9.30
N VAL A 211 -0.51 15.83 -10.45
CA VAL A 211 -0.71 17.26 -10.73
C VAL A 211 -2.17 17.62 -10.49
N ILE A 212 -2.40 18.55 -9.57
CA ILE A 212 -3.71 19.08 -9.21
C ILE A 212 -3.79 20.52 -9.73
N ASP A 213 -4.90 20.89 -10.36
CA ASP A 213 -5.12 22.26 -10.82
C ASP A 213 -5.67 23.20 -9.73
N LYS A 214 -5.85 24.47 -10.11
CA LYS A 214 -6.33 25.56 -9.23
C LYS A 214 -7.70 25.30 -8.60
N ASP A 215 -8.49 24.43 -9.21
CA ASP A 215 -9.84 24.08 -8.79
C ASP A 215 -9.87 22.82 -7.91
N GLY A 216 -8.71 22.19 -7.66
CA GLY A 216 -8.59 20.98 -6.84
C GLY A 216 -8.83 19.68 -7.63
N VAL A 217 -8.73 19.72 -8.95
CA VAL A 217 -8.93 18.55 -9.81
C VAL A 217 -7.61 17.96 -10.28
N ILE A 218 -7.48 16.64 -10.20
CA ILE A 218 -6.32 15.91 -10.70
C ILE A 218 -6.30 15.98 -12.24
N ARG A 219 -5.24 16.56 -12.80
CA ARG A 219 -5.04 16.68 -14.26
C ARG A 219 -4.02 15.70 -14.80
N TYR A 220 -3.22 15.13 -13.92
CA TYR A 220 -2.20 14.15 -14.28
C TYR A 220 -1.89 13.25 -13.10
N ARG A 221 -1.69 11.96 -13.39
CA ARG A 221 -1.23 10.95 -12.45
C ARG A 221 -0.29 10.01 -13.19
N GLN A 222 0.88 9.77 -12.63
CA GLN A 222 1.87 8.83 -13.16
C GLN A 222 2.50 8.05 -12.02
N SER A 223 2.57 6.72 -12.19
CA SER A 223 3.31 5.83 -11.30
C SER A 223 4.60 5.38 -12.00
N GLY A 224 5.70 5.37 -11.26
CA GLY A 224 7.04 5.08 -11.75
C GLY A 224 7.75 6.30 -12.37
N TYR A 225 9.04 6.13 -12.62
CA TYR A 225 9.91 7.14 -13.23
C TYR A 225 10.60 6.57 -14.46
N GLY A 226 10.67 7.35 -15.54
CA GLY A 226 11.30 6.96 -16.79
C GLY A 226 11.59 8.14 -17.72
N ASN A 227 12.09 7.85 -18.92
CA ASN A 227 12.63 8.85 -19.85
C ASN A 227 11.62 9.94 -20.29
N GLN A 228 10.32 9.67 -20.19
CA GLN A 228 9.27 10.63 -20.59
C GLN A 228 8.72 11.45 -19.42
N THR A 229 9.03 11.09 -18.18
CA THR A 229 8.42 11.68 -16.99
C THR A 229 8.61 13.19 -16.90
N GLU A 230 9.81 13.72 -17.21
CA GLU A 230 10.04 15.18 -17.20
C GLU A 230 9.14 15.90 -18.20
N GLN A 231 9.04 15.38 -19.43
CA GLN A 231 8.23 16.00 -20.48
C GLN A 231 6.74 15.96 -20.11
N GLU A 232 6.24 14.81 -19.65
CA GLU A 232 4.83 14.64 -19.32
C GLU A 232 4.41 15.52 -18.14
N LEU A 233 5.24 15.60 -17.10
CA LEU A 233 5.03 16.51 -15.97
C LEU A 233 5.10 17.98 -16.40
N ASP A 234 6.08 18.35 -17.23
CA ASP A 234 6.21 19.72 -17.76
C ASP A 234 4.94 20.14 -18.51
N GLU A 235 4.43 19.27 -19.38
CA GLU A 235 3.21 19.50 -20.13
C GLU A 235 1.98 19.59 -19.23
N ALA A 236 1.85 18.68 -18.25
CA ALA A 236 0.74 18.64 -17.32
C ALA A 236 0.69 19.91 -16.45
N ILE A 237 1.82 20.30 -15.86
CA ILE A 237 1.95 21.52 -15.05
C ILE A 237 1.68 22.75 -15.92
N GLY A 238 2.27 22.81 -17.13
CA GLY A 238 2.05 23.91 -18.06
C GLY A 238 0.59 24.09 -18.47
N LYS A 239 -0.13 22.97 -18.72
CA LYS A 239 -1.57 22.98 -19.02
C LYS A 239 -2.39 23.41 -17.79
N ALA A 240 -2.07 22.90 -16.61
CA ALA A 240 -2.77 23.25 -15.37
C ALA A 240 -2.59 24.74 -15.00
N LEU A 241 -1.40 25.30 -15.23
CA LEU A 241 -1.13 26.73 -14.97
C LEU A 241 -1.89 27.66 -15.92
N LYS A 242 -2.03 27.26 -17.19
CA LYS A 242 -2.79 28.01 -18.21
C LYS A 242 -4.31 27.89 -18.05
N ARG A 243 -4.78 26.86 -17.33
CA ARG A 243 -6.21 26.67 -17.09
C ARG A 243 -6.75 27.83 -16.25
N GLU A 244 -7.83 28.43 -16.74
CA GLU A 244 -8.62 29.39 -15.97
C GLU A 244 -9.43 28.63 -14.92
N SER A 245 -9.53 29.19 -13.72
CA SER A 245 -10.30 28.59 -12.64
C SER A 245 -11.78 28.61 -13.02
N ASN A 246 -12.45 27.47 -12.89
CA ASN A 246 -13.90 27.37 -13.02
C ASN A 246 -14.53 27.58 -11.63
N PRO A 247 -15.32 28.65 -11.41
CA PRO A 247 -15.93 28.93 -10.11
C PRO A 247 -16.79 27.79 -9.54
N GLU A 248 -17.46 27.02 -10.40
CA GLU A 248 -18.26 25.87 -9.97
C GLU A 248 -17.39 24.72 -9.49
N LEU A 249 -16.31 24.40 -10.21
CA LEU A 249 -15.35 23.36 -9.81
C LEU A 249 -14.60 23.76 -8.54
N ALA A 250 -14.17 25.03 -8.47
CA ALA A 250 -13.60 25.57 -7.26
C ALA A 250 -14.59 25.33 -6.11
N LYS A 251 -15.80 25.88 -6.15
CA LYS A 251 -16.78 25.70 -5.06
C LYS A 251 -16.99 24.23 -4.66
N ALA A 252 -17.01 23.30 -5.62
CA ALA A 252 -17.15 21.86 -5.38
C ALA A 252 -16.02 21.24 -4.54
N ALA A 253 -14.78 21.68 -4.71
CA ALA A 253 -13.63 21.18 -3.94
C ALA A 253 -13.63 21.59 -2.45
N THR A 254 -14.49 22.54 -2.04
CA THR A 254 -14.58 23.05 -0.64
C THR A 254 -15.79 22.52 0.13
N VAL A 255 -16.56 21.60 -0.45
CA VAL A 255 -17.73 21.04 0.24
C VAL A 255 -17.25 20.11 1.35
N GLU A 256 -16.97 20.70 2.51
CA GLU A 256 -16.73 19.97 3.76
C GLU A 256 -18.03 19.31 4.19
N VAL A 257 -18.01 17.98 4.27
CA VAL A 257 -19.00 17.24 5.06
C VAL A 257 -18.37 17.11 6.43
N ALA A 258 -18.93 17.78 7.43
CA ALA A 258 -18.44 17.75 8.81
C ALA A 258 -18.23 16.28 9.26
N THR A 259 -16.98 15.89 9.47
CA THR A 259 -16.61 14.64 10.14
C THR A 259 -16.39 14.95 11.62
N PRO A 260 -16.94 14.14 12.55
CA PRO A 260 -16.67 14.35 13.97
C PRO A 260 -15.26 13.85 14.30
N ARG A 261 -14.26 14.75 14.30
CA ARG A 261 -12.98 14.50 14.97
C ARG A 261 -12.27 15.80 15.40
N GLU A 262 -12.87 16.50 16.36
CA GLU A 262 -12.12 17.38 17.27
C GLU A 262 -12.05 16.71 18.65
N ALA A 263 -10.89 16.13 18.96
CA ALA A 263 -10.46 15.87 20.32
C ALA A 263 -8.92 15.93 20.36
N SER A 264 -8.42 17.16 20.44
CA SER A 264 -7.34 17.61 21.32
C SER A 264 -6.17 16.65 21.62
N ARG A 265 -4.96 17.01 21.17
CA ARG A 265 -3.74 16.85 21.99
C ARG A 265 -3.09 18.22 22.18
N PRO A 266 -2.77 18.60 23.43
CA PRO A 266 -2.22 19.91 23.72
C PRO A 266 -0.74 19.98 23.35
N VAL A 267 -0.38 21.16 22.85
CA VAL A 267 0.98 21.66 22.67
C VAL A 267 1.66 21.73 24.04
N LEU A 268 2.78 21.03 24.22
CA LEU A 268 3.66 21.25 25.37
C LEU A 268 4.69 22.32 25.02
N ALA A 269 4.50 23.49 25.63
CA ALA A 269 5.45 24.59 25.61
C ALA A 269 6.42 24.48 26.80
N GLY A 270 7.71 24.30 26.48
CA GLY A 270 8.88 25.00 27.08
C GLY A 270 9.30 24.78 28.54
N VAL A 271 10.55 25.24 28.78
CA VAL A 271 11.25 25.57 30.06
C VAL A 271 12.39 24.58 30.42
N PRO A 272 13.59 25.04 30.88
CA PRO A 272 14.86 24.86 30.15
C PRO A 272 16.00 24.20 30.97
N GLU A 273 17.16 24.16 30.32
CA GLU A 273 18.53 23.78 30.73
C GLU A 273 19.04 24.34 32.09
N LYS A 274 19.69 23.51 32.93
CA LYS A 274 21.12 23.62 33.35
C LYS A 274 21.55 22.80 34.59
N ALA A 275 22.81 22.32 34.47
CA ALA A 275 23.91 22.19 35.46
C ALA A 275 23.89 21.03 36.49
N GLU A 276 24.82 20.06 36.37
CA GLU A 276 26.10 19.91 37.11
C GLU A 276 25.93 19.12 38.43
N ALA A 277 26.84 18.30 38.96
CA ALA A 277 28.06 17.63 38.52
C ALA A 277 28.42 16.58 39.62
N ALA A 278 29.06 15.49 39.20
CA ALA A 278 30.10 14.69 39.89
C ALA A 278 29.93 14.19 41.35
N LYS A 279 30.06 12.86 41.55
CA LYS A 279 31.27 12.19 42.12
C LYS A 279 31.09 10.68 42.35
N ASN A 280 32.14 9.93 41.97
CA ASN A 280 32.71 8.68 42.55
C ASN A 280 31.80 7.46 42.83
N SER A 281 32.24 6.20 42.80
CA SER A 281 33.41 5.48 42.29
C SER A 281 33.16 4.01 42.70
N GLU A 282 33.38 3.09 41.76
CA GLU A 282 33.82 1.70 41.96
C GLU A 282 32.96 0.63 42.69
N THR A 283 32.73 -0.43 41.90
CA THR A 283 32.77 -1.88 42.20
C THR A 283 31.54 -2.63 42.74
N ARG A 284 30.89 -3.31 41.78
CA ARG A 284 30.54 -4.75 41.71
C ARG A 284 29.85 -5.39 42.92
N LYS A 285 28.59 -5.78 42.75
CA LYS A 285 28.18 -7.17 42.45
C LYS A 285 26.64 -7.28 42.38
N ASP A 286 26.21 -8.01 41.36
CA ASP A 286 25.06 -8.92 41.28
C ASP A 286 23.69 -8.52 41.85
N ALA A 287 22.69 -8.79 40.99
CA ALA A 287 21.27 -8.98 41.25
C ALA A 287 20.34 -7.76 41.06
N ASP A 288 19.23 -8.07 40.39
CA ASP A 288 17.99 -7.32 40.20
C ASP A 288 17.99 -6.20 39.13
N GLU A 289 18.04 -6.62 37.86
CA GLU A 289 17.21 -5.96 36.85
C GLU A 289 15.75 -6.20 37.22
N LYS A 290 15.15 -5.19 37.87
CA LYS A 290 13.71 -5.06 37.96
C LYS A 290 13.15 -5.01 36.55
N GLU A 291 12.48 -6.09 36.18
CA GLU A 291 11.41 -6.11 35.19
C GLU A 291 10.57 -4.83 35.38
N SER A 292 10.62 -3.94 34.40
CA SER A 292 9.46 -3.09 34.15
C SER A 292 8.30 -4.03 33.91
N GLU A 293 7.22 -3.88 34.67
CA GLU A 293 5.99 -4.64 34.50
C GLU A 293 5.45 -4.46 33.08
N ASP A 294 5.91 -5.33 32.18
CA ASP A 294 5.41 -5.50 30.83
C ASP A 294 4.12 -6.31 30.92
N LYS A 295 3.06 -5.81 30.28
CA LYS A 295 1.76 -6.48 30.27
C LYS A 295 1.92 -7.87 29.63
N PRO A 296 1.31 -8.94 30.18
CA PRO A 296 1.44 -10.31 29.66
C PRO A 296 0.95 -10.54 28.22
N GLU A 297 0.32 -9.54 27.59
CA GLU A 297 -0.37 -9.66 26.31
C GLU A 297 0.54 -9.44 25.08
N ASP A 298 1.76 -8.92 25.24
CA ASP A 298 2.67 -8.55 24.13
C ASP A 298 3.74 -9.61 23.75
N ARG A 299 3.67 -10.83 24.31
CA ARG A 299 4.59 -11.91 23.88
C ARG A 299 4.10 -12.55 22.57
N PRO A 300 4.99 -12.82 21.59
CA PRO A 300 4.60 -13.55 20.38
C PRO A 300 4.13 -14.97 20.75
N PHE A 301 2.90 -15.32 20.37
CA PHE A 301 2.33 -16.66 20.53
C PHE A 301 2.20 -17.36 19.16
N GLY A 302 2.32 -18.70 19.14
CA GLY A 302 2.11 -19.52 17.94
C GLY A 302 3.34 -19.64 17.01
N ILE A 303 3.10 -19.80 15.70
CA ILE A 303 4.16 -20.01 14.70
C ILE A 303 5.10 -18.81 14.49
N GLU A 304 4.77 -17.65 15.05
CA GLU A 304 5.57 -16.42 14.96
C GLU A 304 6.60 -16.31 16.10
N ALA A 305 6.52 -17.19 17.11
CA ALA A 305 7.37 -17.19 18.30
C ALA A 305 8.78 -17.79 18.08
N GLY A 306 9.29 -17.73 16.86
CA GLY A 306 10.63 -18.23 16.54
C GLY A 306 11.71 -17.38 17.20
N LYS A 307 12.83 -18.01 17.55
CA LYS A 307 13.96 -17.36 18.24
C LYS A 307 15.15 -17.28 17.32
N VAL A 308 15.82 -16.13 17.35
CA VAL A 308 17.11 -15.93 16.68
C VAL A 308 18.20 -15.84 17.74
N SER A 309 19.24 -16.66 17.59
CA SER A 309 20.44 -16.59 18.42
C SER A 309 21.66 -16.64 17.51
N GLY A 310 22.35 -15.52 17.37
CA GLY A 310 23.43 -15.36 16.38
C GLY A 310 22.87 -15.46 14.95
N GLY A 311 23.47 -16.32 14.13
CA GLY A 311 23.08 -16.58 12.74
C GLY A 311 22.02 -17.68 12.57
N THR A 312 21.42 -18.15 13.67
CA THR A 312 20.53 -19.32 13.66
C THR A 312 19.13 -18.92 14.10
N TYR A 313 18.14 -19.26 13.28
CA TYR A 313 16.72 -19.16 13.56
C TYR A 313 16.15 -20.52 13.94
N GLN A 314 15.34 -20.56 15.00
CA GLN A 314 14.67 -21.76 15.48
C GLN A 314 13.18 -21.48 15.68
N ASN A 315 12.32 -22.34 15.15
CA ASN A 315 10.89 -22.29 15.33
C ASN A 315 10.39 -23.62 15.88
N ALA A 316 9.99 -23.63 17.15
CA ALA A 316 9.53 -24.85 17.80
C ALA A 316 8.20 -25.38 17.24
N ALA A 317 7.29 -24.48 16.81
CA ALA A 317 5.98 -24.87 16.30
C ALA A 317 6.04 -25.55 14.92
N LEU A 318 7.11 -25.29 14.16
CA LEU A 318 7.37 -25.89 12.84
C LEU A 318 8.50 -26.93 12.89
N GLU A 319 9.01 -27.23 14.09
CA GLU A 319 10.22 -28.03 14.31
C GLU A 319 11.39 -27.68 13.38
N MET A 320 11.51 -26.38 13.09
CA MET A 320 12.39 -25.88 12.04
C MET A 320 13.60 -25.17 12.64
N THR A 321 14.78 -25.45 12.08
CA THR A 321 16.01 -24.69 12.35
C THR A 321 16.63 -24.24 11.04
N TYR A 322 17.14 -23.02 10.97
CA TYR A 322 17.74 -22.46 9.77
C TYR A 322 18.93 -21.55 10.10
N GLU A 323 20.05 -21.74 9.40
CA GLU A 323 21.22 -20.87 9.49
C GLU A 323 21.28 -19.95 8.27
N PHE A 324 21.14 -18.64 8.51
CA PHE A 324 21.09 -17.64 7.45
C PHE A 324 22.48 -17.06 7.14
N PRO A 325 22.67 -16.39 5.98
CA PRO A 325 23.97 -15.87 5.59
C PRO A 325 24.62 -14.97 6.65
N ASN A 326 25.92 -15.15 6.87
CA ASN A 326 26.70 -14.29 7.75
C ASN A 326 26.57 -12.81 7.37
N GLY A 327 26.43 -11.95 8.39
CA GLY A 327 26.29 -10.50 8.22
C GLY A 327 24.88 -10.04 7.84
N TRP A 328 23.92 -10.95 7.73
CA TRP A 328 22.51 -10.58 7.70
C TRP A 328 22.02 -10.43 9.14
N ILE A 329 21.05 -9.54 9.33
CA ILE A 329 20.40 -9.24 10.59
C ILE A 329 18.96 -9.74 10.44
N ALA A 330 18.52 -10.59 11.36
CA ALA A 330 17.14 -11.05 11.40
C ALA A 330 16.23 -10.02 12.10
N ALA A 331 14.99 -9.90 11.63
CA ALA A 331 13.97 -9.16 12.35
C ALA A 331 13.64 -9.88 13.68
N SER A 332 13.28 -9.11 14.71
CA SER A 332 12.85 -9.69 15.98
C SER A 332 11.47 -10.37 15.85
N SER A 333 11.19 -11.32 16.73
CA SER A 333 9.88 -11.98 16.82
C SER A 333 8.75 -10.99 17.08
N GLU A 334 8.99 -9.97 17.91
CA GLU A 334 8.00 -8.93 18.24
C GLU A 334 7.67 -8.08 17.01
N LYS A 335 8.68 -7.79 16.18
CA LYS A 335 8.48 -7.01 14.95
C LYS A 335 7.65 -7.79 13.93
N LEU A 336 7.98 -9.06 13.72
CA LEU A 336 7.20 -9.93 12.85
C LEU A 336 5.76 -10.08 13.35
N HIS A 337 5.58 -10.22 14.67
CA HIS A 337 4.27 -10.30 15.29
C HIS A 337 3.40 -9.07 15.01
N LYS A 338 3.96 -7.86 15.22
CA LYS A 338 3.26 -6.60 14.93
C LYS A 338 2.85 -6.48 13.47
N LEU A 339 3.73 -6.85 12.53
CA LEU A 339 3.41 -6.82 11.09
C LEU A 339 2.27 -7.78 10.74
N ASN A 340 2.30 -8.98 11.29
CA ASN A 340 1.26 -9.98 11.09
C ASN A 340 -0.08 -9.54 11.68
N GLN A 341 -0.06 -8.89 12.84
CA GLN A 341 -1.26 -8.35 13.48
C GLN A 341 -1.87 -7.22 12.63
N GLN A 342 -1.04 -6.29 12.15
CA GLN A 342 -1.49 -5.21 11.25
C GLN A 342 -2.12 -5.75 9.96
N ALA A 343 -1.51 -6.77 9.35
CA ALA A 343 -2.05 -7.42 8.15
C ALA A 343 -3.38 -8.13 8.44
N GLU A 344 -3.49 -8.78 9.60
CA GLU A 344 -4.73 -9.43 10.04
C GLU A 344 -5.85 -8.43 10.29
N ASP A 345 -5.56 -7.36 11.01
CA ASP A 345 -6.52 -6.31 11.33
C ASP A 345 -7.00 -5.59 10.06
N SER A 346 -6.08 -5.34 9.13
CA SER A 346 -6.41 -4.78 7.81
C SER A 346 -7.31 -5.71 7.00
N ALA A 347 -6.99 -7.02 6.98
CA ALA A 347 -7.79 -8.02 6.29
C ALA A 347 -9.18 -8.18 6.93
N LYS A 348 -9.27 -8.18 8.26
CA LYS A 348 -10.54 -8.22 9.00
C LYS A 348 -11.37 -6.97 8.78
N ALA A 349 -10.77 -5.79 8.81
CA ALA A 349 -11.45 -4.52 8.54
C ALA A 349 -12.02 -4.50 7.11
N SER A 350 -11.23 -4.93 6.13
CA SER A 350 -11.65 -5.07 4.74
C SER A 350 -12.78 -6.09 4.58
N LEU A 351 -12.67 -7.27 5.23
CA LEU A 351 -13.72 -8.27 5.23
C LEU A 351 -15.00 -7.76 5.90
N ALA A 352 -14.90 -7.09 7.05
CA ALA A 352 -16.05 -6.55 7.75
C ALA A 352 -16.77 -5.47 6.94
N GLN A 353 -16.02 -4.69 6.15
CA GLN A 353 -16.58 -3.70 5.24
C GLN A 353 -17.30 -4.34 4.05
N GLN A 354 -16.76 -5.43 3.50
CA GLN A 354 -17.29 -6.09 2.30
C GLN A 354 -18.38 -7.13 2.62
N ARG A 355 -18.26 -7.80 3.77
CA ARG A 355 -19.03 -8.96 4.20
C ARG A 355 -19.25 -8.96 5.73
N PRO A 356 -20.15 -8.09 6.23
CA PRO A 356 -20.42 -7.97 7.68
C PRO A 356 -20.92 -9.29 8.30
N ASP A 357 -21.54 -10.15 7.50
CA ASP A 357 -22.10 -11.45 7.89
C ASP A 357 -21.04 -12.48 8.31
N VAL A 358 -19.79 -12.30 7.86
CA VAL A 358 -18.66 -13.17 8.20
C VAL A 358 -17.51 -12.44 8.90
N ALA A 359 -17.75 -11.21 9.37
CA ALA A 359 -16.75 -10.37 10.04
C ALA A 359 -16.10 -11.04 11.27
N ASN A 360 -16.80 -12.00 11.89
CA ASN A 360 -16.31 -12.76 13.05
C ASN A 360 -15.69 -14.11 12.69
N MET A 361 -15.56 -14.45 11.41
CA MET A 361 -14.86 -15.68 11.01
C MET A 361 -13.35 -15.53 11.23
N THR A 362 -12.73 -16.59 11.75
CA THR A 362 -11.27 -16.68 11.79
C THR A 362 -10.74 -16.78 10.37
N LEU A 363 -10.03 -15.74 9.94
CA LEU A 363 -9.36 -15.73 8.65
C LEU A 363 -8.07 -16.55 8.73
N LEU A 364 -7.93 -17.52 7.83
CA LEU A 364 -6.65 -18.18 7.58
C LEU A 364 -5.80 -17.22 6.74
N ILE A 365 -4.90 -16.52 7.40
CA ILE A 365 -3.97 -15.59 6.76
C ILE A 365 -2.55 -16.15 6.80
N THR A 366 -1.80 -15.84 5.75
CA THR A 366 -0.36 -16.09 5.71
C THR A 366 0.32 -15.25 6.79
N LYS A 367 1.23 -15.86 7.56
CA LYS A 367 2.01 -15.19 8.60
C LYS A 367 3.48 -15.15 8.23
N HIS A 368 4.13 -14.00 8.39
CA HIS A 368 5.59 -13.89 8.32
C HIS A 368 6.20 -14.47 9.59
N ILE A 369 7.03 -15.51 9.44
CA ILE A 369 7.65 -16.20 10.57
C ILE A 369 9.14 -15.91 10.67
N PHE A 370 9.78 -15.47 9.58
CA PHE A 370 11.18 -15.09 9.58
C PHE A 370 11.45 -14.04 8.52
N TYR A 371 12.32 -13.09 8.85
CA TYR A 371 12.89 -12.15 7.89
C TYR A 371 14.35 -11.89 8.27
N ALA A 372 15.24 -11.86 7.29
CA ALA A 372 16.60 -11.37 7.48
C ALA A 372 17.09 -10.61 6.25
N SER A 373 17.91 -9.59 6.47
CA SER A 373 18.53 -8.80 5.41
C SER A 373 19.84 -8.19 5.89
N LYS A 374 20.61 -7.53 5.01
CA LYS A 374 21.80 -6.77 5.46
C LYS A 374 21.49 -5.63 6.43
N LYS A 375 20.24 -5.15 6.50
CA LYS A 375 19.82 -4.05 7.38
C LYS A 375 18.99 -4.50 8.60
N GLY A 376 18.28 -5.63 8.51
CA GLY A 376 17.42 -6.13 9.59
C GLY A 376 16.05 -5.45 9.72
N ASP A 377 15.73 -4.51 8.82
CA ASP A 377 14.57 -3.62 8.97
C ASP A 377 13.21 -4.27 8.66
N GLY A 378 13.15 -5.44 8.01
CA GLY A 378 11.93 -6.26 7.90
C GLY A 378 10.62 -5.55 7.60
N ASP A 379 10.55 -4.70 6.58
CA ASP A 379 9.25 -4.24 6.08
C ASP A 379 8.69 -5.24 5.04
N ALA A 380 7.37 -5.46 5.06
CA ALA A 380 6.72 -6.42 4.16
C ALA A 380 6.64 -5.91 2.70
N ILE A 381 6.96 -4.62 2.48
CA ILE A 381 6.62 -3.87 1.26
C ILE A 381 7.87 -3.37 0.50
N ARG A 382 8.99 -3.05 1.18
CA ARG A 382 10.11 -2.30 0.61
C ARG A 382 11.43 -3.07 0.57
N LEU A 383 11.48 -4.27 1.18
CA LEU A 383 12.53 -5.30 1.09
C LEU A 383 13.95 -4.72 1.04
N SER A 384 14.67 -4.78 2.15
CA SER A 384 16.08 -4.35 2.19
C SER A 384 16.99 -5.33 1.43
N LEU A 385 17.15 -5.16 0.13
CA LEU A 385 17.90 -6.11 -0.70
C LEU A 385 19.41 -6.16 -0.36
N PRO A 386 20.04 -7.35 -0.35
CA PRO A 386 19.41 -8.66 -0.42
C PRO A 386 18.71 -9.02 0.89
N CYS A 387 17.59 -9.74 0.78
CA CYS A 387 16.81 -10.19 1.91
C CYS A 387 16.20 -11.56 1.67
N MET A 388 15.73 -12.17 2.76
CA MET A 388 15.01 -13.42 2.78
C MET A 388 13.83 -13.28 3.71
N ARG A 389 12.69 -13.79 3.26
CA ARG A 389 11.45 -13.85 4.01
C ARG A 389 10.92 -15.26 3.98
N ILE A 390 10.46 -15.76 5.12
CA ILE A 390 9.73 -17.02 5.22
C ILE A 390 8.34 -16.70 5.77
N SER A 391 7.34 -17.14 5.04
CA SER A 391 5.95 -17.02 5.44
C SER A 391 5.30 -18.40 5.49
N ALA A 392 4.37 -18.58 6.42
CA ALA A 392 3.66 -19.83 6.61
C ALA A 392 2.16 -19.61 6.43
N LEU A 393 1.52 -20.52 5.70
CA LEU A 393 0.07 -20.59 5.55
C LEU A 393 -0.42 -21.96 6.03
N PRO A 394 -1.36 -22.03 6.99
CA PRO A 394 -1.95 -23.31 7.38
C PRO A 394 -2.60 -24.00 6.18
N THR A 395 -2.29 -25.28 5.98
CA THR A 395 -2.80 -26.08 4.87
C THR A 395 -2.95 -27.54 5.28
N ARG A 396 -3.82 -28.27 4.58
CA ARG A 396 -3.97 -29.73 4.73
C ARG A 396 -3.35 -30.50 3.56
N LEU A 397 -2.40 -29.88 2.87
CA LEU A 397 -1.69 -30.50 1.76
C LEU A 397 -0.65 -31.48 2.31
N ASP A 398 -0.56 -32.64 1.68
CA ASP A 398 0.42 -33.69 1.96
C ASP A 398 1.67 -33.59 1.07
N SER A 399 1.61 -32.76 0.03
CA SER A 399 2.68 -32.61 -0.96
C SER A 399 2.60 -31.27 -1.71
N ILE A 400 3.70 -30.89 -2.37
CA ILE A 400 3.75 -29.73 -3.27
C ILE A 400 3.88 -30.22 -4.70
N ALA A 401 2.92 -29.85 -5.54
CA ALA A 401 2.89 -30.26 -6.94
C ALA A 401 3.69 -29.27 -7.82
N LEU A 402 4.74 -29.77 -8.48
CA LEU A 402 5.62 -28.97 -9.34
C LEU A 402 4.87 -28.30 -10.50
N ASP A 403 3.87 -28.95 -11.10
CA ASP A 403 3.10 -28.38 -12.21
C ASP A 403 2.24 -27.18 -11.76
N ARG A 404 1.65 -27.28 -10.56
CA ARG A 404 0.89 -26.18 -9.95
C ARG A 404 1.82 -25.03 -9.59
N PHE A 405 2.97 -25.36 -9.03
CA PHE A 405 4.00 -24.38 -8.67
C PHE A 405 4.56 -23.66 -9.91
N GLN A 406 4.80 -24.38 -11.01
CA GLN A 406 5.21 -23.81 -12.30
C GLN A 406 4.19 -22.78 -12.79
N LYS A 407 2.90 -23.12 -12.83
CA LYS A 407 1.83 -22.19 -13.27
C LYS A 407 1.75 -20.95 -12.38
N MET A 408 1.92 -21.12 -11.07
CA MET A 408 1.99 -20.01 -10.12
C MET A 408 3.18 -19.10 -10.44
N ALA A 409 4.37 -19.68 -10.66
CA ALA A 409 5.58 -18.92 -10.96
C ALA A 409 5.49 -18.16 -12.30
N GLU A 410 4.88 -18.77 -13.32
CA GLU A 410 4.57 -18.10 -14.59
C GLU A 410 3.62 -16.92 -14.41
N ALA A 411 2.54 -17.09 -13.63
CA ALA A 411 1.60 -16.02 -13.34
C ALA A 411 2.27 -14.86 -12.57
N MET A 412 3.13 -15.17 -11.61
CA MET A 412 3.90 -14.15 -10.87
C MET A 412 4.90 -13.41 -11.76
N ALA A 413 5.60 -14.13 -12.66
CA ALA A 413 6.49 -13.51 -13.63
C ALA A 413 5.72 -12.54 -14.55
N ALA A 414 4.57 -12.98 -15.07
CA ALA A 414 3.72 -12.13 -15.91
C ALA A 414 3.20 -10.89 -15.15
N ALA A 415 2.72 -11.05 -13.92
CA ALA A 415 2.19 -9.95 -13.11
C ALA A 415 3.25 -8.90 -12.74
N SER A 416 4.51 -9.32 -12.61
CA SER A 416 5.62 -8.43 -12.22
C SER A 416 6.41 -7.88 -13.41
N SER A 417 5.94 -8.07 -14.65
CA SER A 417 6.71 -7.79 -15.88
C SER A 417 8.11 -8.42 -15.87
N GLY A 418 8.25 -9.54 -15.16
CA GLY A 418 9.47 -10.32 -15.04
C GLY A 418 9.46 -11.53 -15.97
N LYS A 419 10.55 -12.30 -15.93
CA LYS A 419 10.69 -13.56 -16.66
C LYS A 419 11.20 -14.64 -15.72
N LEU A 420 10.73 -15.86 -15.94
CA LEU A 420 11.36 -17.03 -15.35
C LEU A 420 12.76 -17.20 -15.94
N MET A 421 13.75 -17.38 -15.07
CA MET A 421 15.13 -17.65 -15.50
C MET A 421 15.28 -19.07 -16.02
N GLN A 422 14.45 -19.98 -15.49
CA GLN A 422 14.39 -21.39 -15.84
C GLN A 422 13.02 -21.96 -15.43
N PRO A 423 12.60 -23.11 -15.98
CA PRO A 423 11.45 -23.83 -15.45
C PRO A 423 11.62 -24.12 -13.95
N ALA A 424 10.51 -24.15 -13.23
CA ALA A 424 10.49 -24.56 -11.84
C ALA A 424 11.08 -25.97 -11.70
N SER A 425 11.75 -26.19 -10.59
CA SER A 425 12.47 -27.42 -10.31
C SER A 425 12.21 -27.90 -8.89
N GLU A 426 12.16 -29.21 -8.72
CA GLU A 426 12.24 -29.86 -7.41
C GLU A 426 13.70 -30.01 -6.98
N PHE A 427 13.93 -29.93 -5.68
CA PHE A 427 15.19 -30.27 -5.04
C PHE A 427 14.94 -30.73 -3.61
N VAL A 428 15.92 -31.41 -3.02
CA VAL A 428 15.83 -31.92 -1.65
C VAL A 428 16.88 -31.22 -0.80
N VAL A 429 16.46 -30.72 0.35
CA VAL A 429 17.36 -30.22 1.40
C VAL A 429 17.37 -31.25 2.51
N LYS A 430 18.54 -31.85 2.75
CA LYS A 430 18.69 -33.01 3.64
C LYS A 430 17.78 -34.13 3.15
N ASP A 431 16.66 -34.38 3.83
CA ASP A 431 15.67 -35.40 3.47
C ASP A 431 14.28 -34.80 3.18
N HIS A 432 14.17 -33.48 3.09
CA HIS A 432 12.90 -32.77 2.98
C HIS A 432 12.73 -32.14 1.57
N PRO A 433 11.56 -32.29 0.91
CA PRO A 433 11.35 -31.84 -0.47
C PRO A 433 11.02 -30.34 -0.60
N PHE A 434 11.53 -29.72 -1.66
CA PHE A 434 11.30 -28.32 -2.00
C PHE A 434 11.02 -28.16 -3.49
N VAL A 435 10.22 -27.16 -3.83
CA VAL A 435 10.07 -26.65 -5.21
C VAL A 435 10.60 -25.23 -5.29
N ARG A 436 11.20 -24.86 -6.42
CA ARG A 436 11.80 -23.54 -6.63
C ARG A 436 11.57 -23.01 -8.03
N ALA A 437 11.37 -21.70 -8.13
CA ALA A 437 11.39 -20.94 -9.37
C ALA A 437 12.16 -19.64 -9.14
N ASP A 438 13.02 -19.30 -10.11
CA ASP A 438 13.78 -18.06 -10.08
C ASP A 438 13.27 -17.11 -11.15
N LEU A 439 13.10 -15.86 -10.75
CA LEU A 439 12.59 -14.79 -11.58
C LEU A 439 13.64 -13.68 -11.68
N ASP A 440 13.76 -13.13 -12.88
CA ASP A 440 14.46 -11.89 -13.16
C ASP A 440 13.40 -10.85 -13.53
N ARG A 441 13.29 -9.79 -12.72
CA ARG A 441 12.34 -8.70 -12.97
C ARG A 441 13.03 -7.36 -12.91
N MET A 442 12.51 -6.42 -13.70
CA MET A 442 12.92 -5.03 -13.63
C MET A 442 12.10 -4.33 -12.55
N ALA A 443 12.77 -3.80 -11.54
CA ALA A 443 12.15 -2.92 -10.55
C ALA A 443 12.98 -1.65 -10.47
N GLY A 444 12.40 -0.53 -10.92
CA GLY A 444 13.06 0.76 -10.84
C GLY A 444 14.37 0.87 -11.63
N GLY A 445 14.40 0.36 -12.86
CA GLY A 445 15.60 0.41 -13.72
C GLY A 445 16.70 -0.60 -13.36
N MET A 446 16.55 -1.34 -12.25
CA MET A 446 17.50 -2.36 -11.81
C MET A 446 16.90 -3.76 -11.96
N HIS A 447 17.76 -4.72 -12.31
CA HIS A 447 17.43 -6.14 -12.22
C HIS A 447 17.31 -6.54 -10.74
N VAL A 448 16.13 -7.00 -10.35
CA VAL A 448 15.89 -7.66 -9.08
C VAL A 448 15.71 -9.14 -9.35
N TYR A 449 16.62 -9.93 -8.78
CA TYR A 449 16.59 -11.38 -8.88
C TYR A 449 15.84 -11.93 -7.67
N GLN A 450 14.88 -12.79 -7.93
CA GLN A 450 14.03 -13.37 -6.90
C GLN A 450 14.01 -14.89 -7.03
N SER A 451 14.15 -15.58 -5.90
CA SER A 451 13.86 -17.01 -5.79
C SER A 451 12.60 -17.16 -4.97
N TYR A 452 11.60 -17.80 -5.57
CA TYR A 452 10.44 -18.33 -4.87
C TYR A 452 10.69 -19.81 -4.60
N VAL A 453 10.57 -20.20 -3.34
CA VAL A 453 10.75 -21.57 -2.90
C VAL A 453 9.56 -21.96 -2.02
N GLN A 454 9.02 -23.16 -2.20
CA GLN A 454 7.98 -23.70 -1.33
C GLN A 454 8.37 -25.08 -0.77
N THR A 455 7.95 -25.31 0.47
CA THR A 455 8.13 -26.57 1.19
C THR A 455 7.01 -26.75 2.22
N LEU A 456 6.86 -27.95 2.79
CA LEU A 456 5.89 -28.20 3.84
C LEU A 456 6.61 -28.28 5.19
N ALA A 457 5.93 -27.95 6.28
CA ALA A 457 6.46 -28.18 7.63
C ALA A 457 5.27 -28.43 8.56
N GLY A 458 5.02 -29.70 8.91
CA GLY A 458 3.76 -30.12 9.51
C GLY A 458 2.55 -29.68 8.65
N ASP A 459 1.55 -29.07 9.28
CA ASP A 459 0.32 -28.57 8.63
C ASP A 459 0.49 -27.20 7.92
N TYR A 460 1.71 -26.82 7.52
CA TYR A 460 1.98 -25.50 6.95
C TYR A 460 2.66 -25.59 5.59
N LEU A 461 2.18 -24.76 4.66
CA LEU A 461 2.90 -24.42 3.44
C LEU A 461 3.83 -23.26 3.76
N LEU A 462 5.14 -23.52 3.72
CA LEU A 462 6.15 -22.49 3.82
C LEU A 462 6.43 -21.92 2.44
N THR A 463 6.34 -20.60 2.32
CA THR A 463 6.83 -19.86 1.15
C THR A 463 8.06 -19.06 1.57
N ILE A 464 9.18 -19.38 0.95
CA ILE A 464 10.48 -18.74 1.17
C ILE A 464 10.78 -17.88 -0.05
N GLU A 465 10.96 -16.60 0.18
CA GLU A 465 11.27 -15.63 -0.86
C GLU A 465 12.65 -15.05 -0.58
N ILE A 466 13.51 -15.13 -1.59
CA ILE A 466 14.88 -14.62 -1.52
C ILE A 466 15.02 -13.58 -2.60
N TYR A 467 15.47 -12.39 -2.23
CA TYR A 467 15.63 -11.29 -3.17
C TYR A 467 17.09 -10.81 -3.16
N ALA A 468 17.60 -10.49 -4.34
CA ALA A 468 18.99 -10.09 -4.52
C ALA A 468 19.16 -9.10 -5.67
N THR A 469 20.30 -8.41 -5.67
CA THR A 469 20.67 -7.43 -6.69
C THR A 469 21.45 -8.04 -7.86
N SER A 470 21.85 -9.31 -7.74
CA SER A 470 22.52 -10.06 -8.80
C SER A 470 22.14 -11.55 -8.76
N ALA A 471 22.22 -12.22 -9.91
CA ALA A 471 22.01 -13.67 -9.99
C ALA A 471 23.00 -14.47 -9.13
N GLU A 472 24.24 -13.99 -8.98
CA GLU A 472 25.25 -14.62 -8.12
C GLU A 472 24.90 -14.49 -6.64
N GLU A 473 24.49 -13.29 -6.20
CA GLU A 473 24.03 -13.05 -4.83
C GLU A 473 22.79 -13.89 -4.51
N LEU A 474 21.84 -14.00 -5.46
CA LEU A 474 20.68 -14.89 -5.34
C LEU A 474 21.13 -16.35 -5.18
N ARG A 475 22.02 -16.84 -6.04
CA ARG A 475 22.50 -18.22 -6.01
C ARG A 475 23.15 -18.54 -4.66
N LYS A 476 24.00 -17.64 -4.13
CA LYS A 476 24.64 -17.82 -2.82
C LYS A 476 23.63 -17.86 -1.68
N ALA A 477 22.65 -16.95 -1.69
CA ALA A 477 21.61 -16.92 -0.68
C ALA A 477 20.74 -18.20 -0.73
N VAL A 478 20.36 -18.67 -1.92
CA VAL A 478 19.56 -19.91 -2.03
C VAL A 478 20.34 -21.14 -1.56
N LEU A 479 21.67 -21.20 -1.77
CA LEU A 479 22.48 -22.31 -1.26
C LEU A 479 22.46 -22.44 0.27
N THR A 480 22.14 -21.36 1.01
CA THR A 480 22.01 -21.43 2.47
C THR A 480 20.79 -22.23 2.91
N LEU A 481 19.78 -22.43 2.04
CA LEU A 481 18.66 -23.32 2.36
C LEU A 481 19.13 -24.75 2.68
N ASN A 482 20.31 -25.18 2.22
CA ASN A 482 20.89 -26.49 2.59
C ASN A 482 21.15 -26.66 4.10
N THR A 483 21.21 -25.56 4.86
CA THR A 483 21.37 -25.60 6.33
C THR A 483 20.05 -25.88 7.03
N MET A 484 18.91 -25.61 6.36
CA MET A 484 17.57 -25.76 6.91
C MET A 484 17.32 -27.21 7.36
N VAL A 485 16.72 -27.35 8.53
CA VAL A 485 16.22 -28.61 9.08
C VAL A 485 14.75 -28.39 9.36
N ILE A 486 13.90 -29.22 8.78
CA ILE A 486 12.50 -29.37 9.15
C ILE A 486 12.38 -30.81 9.62
N ARG A 487 11.93 -31.02 10.86
CA ARG A 487 11.66 -32.35 11.38
C ARG A 487 10.18 -32.62 11.17
N ASP A 488 9.86 -33.58 10.32
CA ASP A 488 8.53 -34.13 10.26
C ASP A 488 8.51 -35.35 11.20
N ASP A 489 7.68 -35.29 12.24
CA ASP A 489 7.29 -36.46 13.00
C ASP A 489 6.43 -37.35 12.10
N GLN A 490 7.05 -38.38 11.51
CA GLN A 490 6.36 -39.38 10.67
C GLN A 490 5.22 -40.08 11.39
#